data_AF-A0A378NAM1-F1
#
_entry.id   AF-A0A378NAM1-F1
#
_cell.length_a   1.000
_cell.length_b   1.000
_cell.length_c   1.000
_cell.angle_alpha   90.00
_cell.angle_beta   90.00
_cell.angle_gamma   90.00
#
_symmetry.space_group_name_H-M   'P 1'
#
loop_
_entity.id
_entity.type
_entity.pdbx_description
1 polymer ?
#
loop_
_entity_poly.entity_id
_entity_poly.type
_entity_poly.pdbx_seq_one_letter_code
_entity_poly.pdbx_strand_id
1 'polypeptide(L)'
;MILIVNTWLGYPYMMILCMGLLKAIPADLYEASAMDGASTWQNFSKITFPLLLKPLTPLMIASFAFNFNNFVLIQLLTNGRPDMIGTTTPAGYTDLLVSYTYRIAFEGSGTQDFGLAAAIATIIFLLVGGLALLNIKATKMEL
;
A
#
# COMPACT_ATOMS: atom_id res chain seq x y z
N MET A 1 15.02 7.56 -1.34
CA MET A 1 14.19 8.53 -2.09
C MET A 1 12.79 8.01 -2.39
N ILE A 2 12.62 6.78 -2.88
CA ILE A 2 11.30 6.22 -3.24
C ILE A 2 10.27 6.35 -2.11
N LEU A 3 10.62 5.95 -0.88
CA LEU A 3 9.72 6.06 0.27
C LEU A 3 9.30 7.50 0.59
N ILE A 4 10.17 8.48 0.35
CA ILE A 4 9.88 9.90 0.61
C ILE A 4 8.85 10.39 -0.42
N VAL A 5 9.10 10.11 -1.71
CA VAL A 5 8.18 10.50 -2.79
C VAL A 5 6.85 9.76 -2.67
N ASN A 6 6.87 8.47 -2.36
CA ASN A 6 5.65 7.68 -2.16
C ASN A 6 4.83 8.21 -0.97
N THR A 7 5.48 8.51 0.16
CA THR A 7 4.80 9.13 1.31
C THR A 7 4.25 10.50 0.96
N TRP A 8 4.99 11.33 0.21
CA TRP A 8 4.54 12.64 -0.23
C TRP A 8 3.29 12.56 -1.13
N LEU A 9 3.24 11.59 -2.04
CA LEU A 9 2.07 11.34 -2.89
C LEU A 9 0.90 10.70 -2.12
N GLY A 10 1.20 9.85 -1.12
CA GLY A 10 0.20 9.03 -0.43
C GLY A 10 -0.43 9.68 0.80
N TYR A 11 0.27 10.58 1.50
CA TYR A 11 -0.27 11.18 2.73
C TYR A 11 -1.58 11.97 2.53
N PRO A 12 -1.81 12.72 1.43
CA PRO A 12 -3.05 13.49 1.28
C PRO A 12 -4.26 12.56 1.15
N TYR A 13 -4.10 11.43 0.48
CA TYR A 13 -5.15 10.40 0.37
C TYR A 13 -5.53 9.85 1.75
N MET A 14 -4.54 9.43 2.56
CA MET A 14 -4.82 8.94 3.92
C MET A 14 -5.37 10.03 4.84
N MET A 15 -4.93 11.28 4.67
CA MET A 15 -5.45 12.41 5.43
C MET A 15 -6.94 12.63 5.18
N ILE A 16 -7.38 12.63 3.91
CA ILE A 16 -8.79 12.79 3.54
C ILE A 16 -9.63 11.63 4.10
N LEU A 17 -9.14 10.39 4.01
CA LEU A 17 -9.82 9.23 4.58
C LEU A 17 -9.97 9.34 6.10
N CYS A 18 -8.88 9.62 6.82
CA CYS A 18 -8.91 9.80 8.26
C CYS A 18 -9.83 10.96 8.67
N MET A 19 -9.84 12.08 7.93
CA MET A 19 -10.76 13.19 8.20
C MET A 19 -12.23 12.78 8.08
N GLY A 20 -12.58 12.00 7.05
CA GLY A 20 -13.94 11.48 6.90
C GLY A 20 -14.32 10.52 8.03
N LEU A 21 -13.42 9.61 8.39
CA LEU A 21 -13.65 8.62 9.45
C LEU A 21 -13.72 9.27 10.84
N LEU A 22 -12.93 10.32 11.10
CA LEU A 22 -12.98 11.07 12.36
C LEU A 22 -14.36 11.70 12.61
N LYS A 23 -15.08 12.10 11.56
CA LYS A 23 -16.43 12.66 11.68
C LYS A 23 -17.48 11.63 12.11
N ALA A 24 -17.18 10.34 11.98
CA ALA A 24 -18.06 9.28 12.45
C ALA A 24 -17.93 9.03 13.97
N ILE A 25 -16.87 9.54 14.62
CA ILE A 25 -16.69 9.42 16.07
C ILE A 25 -17.59 10.46 16.75
N PRO A 26 -18.54 10.05 17.60
CA PRO A 26 -19.44 10.98 18.24
C PRO A 26 -18.70 11.84 19.29
N ALA A 27 -19.12 13.10 19.41
CA ALA A 27 -18.42 14.11 20.20
C ALA A 27 -18.55 13.91 21.72
N ASP A 28 -19.60 13.20 22.14
CA ASP A 28 -19.87 12.82 23.52
C ASP A 28 -18.72 12.03 24.18
N LEU A 29 -18.01 11.19 23.41
CA LEU A 29 -16.84 10.47 23.89
C LEU A 29 -15.69 11.40 24.31
N TYR A 30 -15.52 12.52 23.60
CA TYR A 30 -14.51 13.52 23.93
C TYR A 30 -14.95 14.45 25.06
N GLU A 31 -16.25 14.71 25.19
CA GLU A 31 -16.81 15.45 26.34
C GLU A 31 -16.68 14.62 27.63
N ALA A 32 -17.02 13.33 27.58
CA ALA A 32 -16.84 12.42 28.71
C ALA A 32 -15.36 12.31 29.13
N SER A 33 -14.45 12.18 28.17
CA SER A 33 -13.02 12.11 28.51
C SER A 33 -12.45 13.42 29.05
N ALA A 34 -13.01 14.56 28.64
CA ALA A 34 -12.67 15.86 29.24
C ALA A 34 -13.14 15.96 30.70
N MET A 35 -14.31 15.41 31.03
CA MET A 35 -14.79 15.31 32.41
C MET A 35 -13.92 14.39 33.28
N ASP A 36 -13.38 13.33 32.68
CA ASP A 36 -12.43 12.40 33.33
C ASP A 36 -10.99 12.96 33.43
N GLY A 37 -10.74 14.18 32.92
CA GLY A 37 -9.43 14.83 32.97
C GLY A 37 -8.40 14.25 32.00
N ALA A 38 -8.84 13.61 30.91
CA ALA A 38 -7.94 13.02 29.92
C ALA A 38 -7.21 14.10 29.09
N SER A 39 -5.90 13.91 28.93
CA SER A 39 -5.04 14.72 28.05
C SER A 39 -5.26 14.41 26.57
N THR A 40 -4.85 15.31 25.68
CA THR A 40 -4.98 15.15 24.21
C THR A 40 -4.33 13.88 23.67
N TRP A 41 -3.19 13.46 24.23
CA TRP A 41 -2.51 12.22 23.83
C TRP A 41 -3.25 10.96 24.31
N GLN A 42 -3.88 11.03 25.49
CA GLN A 42 -4.74 9.95 25.98
C GLN A 42 -5.99 9.83 25.09
N ASN A 43 -6.62 10.95 24.71
CA ASN A 43 -7.74 10.94 23.76
C ASN A 43 -7.34 10.32 22.42
N PHE A 44 -6.16 10.67 21.88
CA PHE A 44 -5.69 10.07 20.63
C PHE A 44 -5.48 8.55 20.75
N SER A 45 -4.76 8.08 21.76
CA SER A 45 -4.39 6.67 21.89
C SER A 45 -5.51 5.76 22.40
N LYS A 46 -6.44 6.28 23.21
CA LYS A 46 -7.52 5.49 23.85
C LYS A 46 -8.87 5.59 23.15
N ILE A 47 -9.16 6.70 22.47
CA ILE A 47 -10.43 6.93 21.80
C ILE A 47 -10.20 6.90 20.30
N THR A 48 -9.47 7.89 19.77
CA THR A 48 -9.38 8.13 18.34
C THR A 48 -8.73 6.97 17.58
N PHE A 49 -7.54 6.54 18.00
CA PHE A 49 -6.77 5.49 17.31
C PHE A 49 -7.49 4.14 17.25
N PRO A 50 -7.97 3.55 18.37
CA PRO A 50 -8.66 2.27 18.33
C PRO A 50 -10.01 2.33 17.57
N LEU A 51 -10.76 3.43 17.67
CA LEU A 51 -12.01 3.58 16.93
C LEU A 51 -11.79 3.76 15.43
N LEU A 52 -10.70 4.45 15.02
CA LEU A 52 -10.32 4.57 13.62
C LEU A 52 -9.75 3.26 13.06
N LEU A 53 -9.04 2.47 13.85
CA LEU A 53 -8.35 1.27 13.37
C LEU A 53 -9.30 0.29 12.68
N LYS A 54 -10.51 0.11 13.22
CA LYS A 54 -11.53 -0.79 12.67
C LYS A 54 -11.90 -0.47 11.21
N PRO A 55 -12.39 0.74 10.88
CA PRO A 55 -12.64 1.10 9.48
C PRO A 55 -11.36 1.34 8.65
N LEU A 56 -10.23 1.67 9.28
CA LEU A 56 -8.97 1.93 8.58
C LEU A 56 -8.28 0.64 8.10
N THR A 57 -8.45 -0.49 8.80
CA THR A 57 -7.82 -1.77 8.47
C THR A 57 -8.03 -2.22 7.03
N PRO A 58 -9.27 -2.27 6.49
CA PRO A 58 -9.48 -2.61 5.09
C PRO A 58 -8.80 -1.64 4.12
N LEU A 59 -8.85 -0.33 4.42
CA LEU A 59 -8.26 0.73 3.61
C LEU A 59 -6.72 0.62 3.59
N MET A 60 -6.10 0.28 4.71
CA MET A 60 -4.65 0.07 4.79
C MET A 60 -4.20 -1.10 3.93
N ILE A 61 -4.93 -2.22 3.96
CA ILE A 61 -4.59 -3.39 3.14
C ILE A 61 -4.82 -3.09 1.65
N ALA A 62 -5.89 -2.37 1.30
CA ALA A 62 -6.11 -1.92 -0.07
C ALA A 62 -4.97 -1.01 -0.56
N SER A 63 -4.52 -0.07 0.29
CA SER A 63 -3.36 0.79 0.01
C SER A 63 -2.07 -0.01 -0.12
N PHE A 64 -1.88 -1.06 0.69
CA PHE A 64 -0.75 -1.97 0.57
C PHE A 64 -0.76 -2.70 -0.79
N ALA A 65 -1.91 -3.26 -1.19
CA ALA A 65 -2.06 -3.93 -2.48
C ALA A 65 -1.79 -2.99 -3.67
N PHE A 66 -2.23 -1.73 -3.56
CA PHE A 66 -1.92 -0.68 -4.53
C PHE A 66 -0.40 -0.41 -4.60
N ASN A 67 0.25 -0.22 -3.45
CA ASN A 67 1.69 0.07 -3.41
C ASN A 67 2.55 -1.12 -3.87
N PHE A 68 2.11 -2.35 -3.63
CA PHE A 68 2.78 -3.57 -4.11
C PHE A 68 2.93 -3.60 -5.64
N ASN A 69 2.00 -2.98 -6.36
CA ASN A 69 1.98 -2.91 -7.82
C ASN A 69 2.23 -1.49 -8.36
N ASN A 70 2.92 -0.63 -7.61
CA ASN A 70 3.13 0.76 -8.00
C ASN A 70 4.22 0.92 -9.08
N PHE A 71 3.92 0.41 -10.27
CA PHE A 71 4.79 0.42 -11.44
C PHE A 71 5.19 1.85 -11.83
N VAL A 72 4.21 2.76 -11.90
CA VAL A 72 4.39 4.13 -12.38
C VAL A 72 5.44 4.88 -11.56
N LEU A 73 5.39 4.74 -10.22
CA LEU A 73 6.35 5.41 -9.35
C LEU A 73 7.78 4.92 -9.62
N ILE A 74 8.00 3.62 -9.67
CA ILE A 74 9.34 3.04 -9.82
C ILE A 74 9.91 3.35 -11.19
N GLN A 75 9.11 3.13 -12.24
CA GLN A 75 9.57 3.34 -13.60
C GLN A 75 9.92 4.81 -13.84
N LEU A 76 9.07 5.75 -13.45
CA LEU A 76 9.34 7.18 -13.68
C LEU A 76 10.46 7.73 -12.78
N LEU A 77 10.56 7.27 -11.53
CA LEU A 77 11.48 7.87 -10.56
C LEU A 77 12.90 7.29 -10.66
N THR A 78 13.03 5.97 -10.80
CA THR A 78 14.32 5.28 -10.75
C THR A 78 14.58 4.41 -11.97
N ASN A 79 13.57 4.14 -12.81
CA ASN A 79 13.63 3.09 -13.84
C ASN A 79 14.21 1.78 -13.25
N GLY A 80 13.85 1.43 -12.01
CA GLY A 80 14.32 0.25 -11.27
C GLY A 80 15.78 0.28 -10.80
N ARG A 81 16.56 1.31 -11.13
CA ARG A 81 18.00 1.41 -10.81
C ARG A 81 18.26 1.55 -9.30
N PRO A 82 19.46 1.24 -8.79
CA PRO A 82 20.65 0.73 -9.49
C PRO A 82 20.44 -0.67 -10.08
N ASP A 83 21.14 -0.97 -11.17
CA ASP A 83 21.06 -2.27 -11.84
C ASP A 83 21.76 -3.35 -11.01
N MET A 84 21.22 -4.56 -11.00
CA MET A 84 21.74 -5.67 -10.20
C MET A 84 22.73 -6.47 -11.05
N ILE A 85 24.03 -6.33 -10.72
CA ILE A 85 25.10 -6.96 -11.47
C ILE A 85 25.08 -8.48 -11.22
N GLY A 86 25.12 -9.27 -12.30
CA GLY A 86 25.19 -10.74 -12.25
C GLY A 86 23.85 -11.46 -12.42
N THR A 87 22.78 -10.76 -12.76
CA THR A 87 21.48 -11.38 -13.08
C THR A 87 21.41 -11.80 -14.55
N THR A 88 20.84 -12.97 -14.81
CA THR A 88 20.62 -13.49 -16.18
C THR A 88 19.61 -12.66 -16.95
N THR A 89 18.67 -12.04 -16.23
CA THR A 89 17.66 -11.11 -16.74
C THR A 89 17.95 -9.70 -16.21
N PRO A 90 17.64 -8.63 -16.97
CA PRO A 90 17.76 -7.27 -16.47
C PRO A 90 16.90 -7.09 -15.21
N ALA A 91 17.50 -6.65 -14.10
CA ALA A 91 16.79 -6.45 -12.84
C ALA A 91 17.52 -5.39 -12.02
N GLY A 92 16.79 -4.44 -11.43
CA GLY A 92 17.40 -3.45 -10.55
C GLY A 92 17.00 -3.60 -9.08
N TYR A 93 17.79 -3.02 -8.18
CA TYR A 93 17.57 -3.06 -6.74
C TYR A 93 16.30 -2.33 -6.26
N THR A 94 15.74 -1.46 -7.09
CA THR A 94 14.48 -0.76 -6.78
C THR A 94 13.30 -1.26 -7.58
N ASP A 95 13.49 -2.30 -8.41
CA ASP A 95 12.39 -2.90 -9.16
C ASP A 95 11.37 -3.57 -8.21
N LEU A 96 10.10 -3.30 -8.47
CA LEU A 96 8.99 -4.10 -7.96
C LEU A 96 8.78 -5.30 -8.89
N LEU A 97 8.08 -6.32 -8.41
CA LEU A 97 7.72 -7.48 -9.23
C LEU A 97 7.04 -7.07 -10.54
N VAL A 98 6.19 -6.04 -10.50
CA VAL A 98 5.51 -5.50 -11.68
C VAL A 98 6.47 -4.80 -12.66
N SER A 99 7.45 -4.02 -12.17
CA SER A 99 8.41 -3.34 -13.04
C SER A 99 9.44 -4.29 -13.62
N TYR A 100 9.86 -5.28 -12.84
CA TYR A 100 10.68 -6.39 -13.33
C TYR A 100 9.98 -7.19 -14.43
N THR A 101 8.70 -7.53 -14.25
CA THR A 101 7.91 -8.23 -15.27
C THR A 101 7.80 -7.41 -16.55
N TYR A 102 7.56 -6.10 -16.44
CA TYR A 102 7.53 -5.19 -17.58
C TYR A 102 8.87 -5.14 -18.31
N ARG A 103 9.99 -5.07 -17.57
CA ARG A 103 11.34 -5.03 -18.11
C ARG A 103 11.67 -6.28 -18.92
N ILE A 104 11.32 -7.47 -18.43
CA ILE A 104 11.47 -8.73 -19.17
C ILE A 104 10.64 -8.73 -20.46
N ALA A 105 9.39 -8.25 -20.38
CA ALA A 105 8.48 -8.26 -21.52
C ALA A 105 8.91 -7.28 -22.63
N PHE A 106 9.43 -6.10 -22.27
CA PHE A 106 9.55 -4.99 -23.21
C PHE A 106 10.96 -4.41 -23.37
N GLU A 107 11.88 -4.59 -22.42
CA GLU A 107 13.18 -3.89 -22.40
C GLU A 107 14.40 -4.80 -22.67
N GLY A 108 14.22 -6.12 -22.79
CA GLY A 108 15.32 -7.06 -23.08
C GLY A 108 15.91 -6.88 -24.49
N SER A 109 17.19 -6.54 -24.57
CA SER A 109 17.94 -6.25 -25.80
C SER A 109 18.27 -7.46 -26.70
N GLY A 110 17.57 -8.60 -26.56
CA GLY A 110 17.86 -9.82 -27.34
C GLY A 110 16.66 -10.75 -27.58
N THR A 111 15.76 -10.89 -26.61
CA THR A 111 14.53 -11.69 -26.75
C THR A 111 13.45 -11.14 -25.81
N GLN A 112 12.32 -10.67 -26.34
CA GLN A 112 11.17 -10.28 -25.55
C GLN A 112 10.42 -11.54 -25.09
N ASP A 113 10.68 -12.00 -23.87
CA ASP A 113 10.07 -13.20 -23.32
C ASP A 113 8.67 -12.93 -22.74
N PHE A 114 7.71 -12.71 -23.64
CA PHE A 114 6.30 -12.52 -23.27
C PHE A 114 5.73 -13.71 -22.50
N GLY A 115 6.20 -14.94 -22.79
CA GLY A 115 5.78 -16.14 -22.08
C GLY A 115 6.20 -16.15 -20.61
N LEU A 116 7.45 -15.76 -20.33
CA LEU A 116 7.96 -15.66 -18.97
C LEU A 116 7.29 -14.49 -18.22
N ALA A 117 7.10 -13.36 -18.89
CA ALA A 117 6.40 -12.22 -18.32
C ALA A 117 4.94 -12.54 -17.97
N ALA A 118 4.21 -13.26 -18.84
CA ALA A 118 2.83 -13.68 -18.58
C ALA A 118 2.74 -14.66 -17.40
N ALA A 119 3.71 -15.57 -17.25
CA ALA A 119 3.78 -16.48 -16.11
C ALA A 119 3.99 -15.72 -14.79
N ILE A 120 4.93 -14.75 -14.76
CA ILE A 120 5.16 -13.92 -13.57
C ILE A 120 3.94 -13.05 -13.27
N ALA A 121 3.31 -12.43 -14.27
CA ALA A 121 2.10 -11.64 -14.10
C ALA A 121 0.95 -12.48 -13.49
N THR A 122 0.82 -13.74 -13.90
CA THR A 122 -0.16 -14.68 -13.32
C THR A 122 0.14 -14.97 -11.85
N ILE A 123 1.41 -15.15 -11.48
CA ILE A 123 1.83 -15.34 -10.08
C ILE A 123 1.52 -14.09 -9.25
N ILE A 124 1.83 -12.90 -9.77
CA ILE A 124 1.50 -11.61 -9.11
C ILE A 124 0.00 -11.51 -8.90
N PHE A 125 -0.80 -11.84 -9.91
CA PHE A 125 -2.26 -11.84 -9.81
C PHE A 125 -2.76 -12.77 -8.71
N LEU A 126 -2.23 -14.00 -8.61
CA LEU A 126 -2.61 -14.93 -7.53
C LEU A 126 -2.20 -14.42 -6.15
N LEU A 127 -1.02 -13.80 -6.02
CA LEU A 127 -0.55 -13.20 -4.75
C LEU A 127 -1.44 -12.05 -4.30
N VAL A 128 -1.67 -11.08 -5.19
CA VAL A 128 -2.46 -9.88 -4.90
C VAL A 128 -3.94 -10.24 -4.74
N GLY A 129 -4.46 -11.13 -5.58
CA GLY A 129 -5.81 -11.66 -5.47
C GLY A 129 -6.02 -12.44 -4.16
N GLY A 130 -5.04 -13.24 -3.74
CA GLY A 130 -5.05 -13.91 -2.45
C GLY A 130 -5.09 -12.92 -1.28
N LEU A 131 -4.26 -11.88 -1.31
CA LEU A 131 -4.28 -10.81 -0.31
C LEU A 131 -5.61 -10.04 -0.30
N ALA A 132 -6.20 -9.78 -1.47
CA ALA A 132 -7.50 -9.14 -1.58
C ALA A 132 -8.64 -10.01 -1.02
N LEU A 133 -8.61 -11.32 -1.25
CA LEU A 133 -9.57 -12.25 -0.65
C LEU A 133 -9.44 -12.29 0.88
N LEU A 134 -8.21 -12.31 1.39
CA LEU A 134 -7.95 -12.20 2.83
C LEU A 134 -8.48 -10.88 3.40
N ASN A 135 -8.28 -9.77 2.68
CA ASN A 135 -8.82 -8.47 3.06
C ASN A 135 -10.35 -8.47 3.18
N ILE A 136 -11.04 -8.97 2.15
CA ILE A 136 -12.50 -9.05 2.14
C ILE A 136 -12.99 -9.96 3.27
N LYS A 137 -12.32 -11.10 3.50
CA LYS A 137 -12.68 -12.04 4.56
C LYS A 137 -12.48 -11.44 5.95
N ALA A 138 -11.36 -10.76 6.19
CA ALA A 138 -11.09 -10.06 7.44
C ALA A 138 -12.14 -8.96 7.69
N THR A 139 -12.50 -8.19 6.66
CA THR A 139 -13.49 -7.11 6.75
C THR A 139 -14.89 -7.65 7.04
N LYS A 140 -15.28 -8.78 6.43
CA LYS A 140 -16.58 -9.42 6.67
C LYS A 140 -16.73 -10.05 8.05
N MET A 141 -15.64 -10.39 8.73
CA MET A 141 -15.72 -10.96 10.09
C MET A 141 -15.90 -9.89 11.18
N GLU A 142 -15.77 -8.60 10.84
CA GLU A 142 -15.89 -7.48 11.80
C GLU A 142 -17.20 -6.67 11.68
N LEU A 143 -18.05 -7.04 10.72
CA LEU A 143 -19.44 -6.56 10.54
C LEU A 143 -20.41 -7.53 11.21
#